data_AF-L1JTH1-F1
#
_entry.id   AF-L1JTH1-F1
#
_cell.length_a   1.000
_cell.length_b   1.000
_cell.length_c   1.000
_cell.angle_alpha   90.00
_cell.angle_beta   90.00
_cell.angle_gamma   90.00
#
_symmetry.space_group_name_H-M   'P 1'
#
loop_
_entity.id
_entity.type
_entity.pdbx_description
1 polymer ?
#
loop_
_entity_poly.entity_id
_entity_poly.type
_entity_poly.pdbx_seq_one_letter_code
_entity_poly.pdbx_strand_id
1 'polypeptide(L)'
;MLQEITLLLASVASKALRIPRTAPKASRSFAHGGADESDFWKNVSLGGLVLVGVVGAWEYKVHMDHHNDPHMDPAKNTFPYIHIRNKQYPWSCGDCNLFDSECWKECKGN
;
A
#
# COMPACT_ATOMS: atom_id res chain seq x y z
N MET A 1 16.74 11.28 29.28
CA MET A 1 16.14 10.76 28.03
C MET A 1 15.81 11.86 27.01
N LEU A 2 15.20 12.99 27.39
CA LEU A 2 14.85 14.05 26.43
C LEU A 2 16.06 14.86 25.88
N GLN A 3 17.18 14.94 26.60
CA GLN A 3 18.38 15.67 26.13
C GLN A 3 19.16 14.92 25.03
N GLU A 4 19.16 13.58 25.04
CA GLU A 4 19.84 12.75 24.03
C GLU A 4 19.15 12.84 22.66
N ILE A 5 17.82 12.97 22.66
CA ILE A 5 17.02 13.10 21.42
C ILE A 5 17.34 14.42 20.72
N THR A 6 17.53 15.52 21.46
CA THR A 6 17.84 16.84 20.88
C THR A 6 19.21 16.87 20.22
N LEU A 7 20.20 16.18 20.80
CA LEU A 7 21.56 16.10 20.24
C LEU A 7 21.62 15.23 18.97
N LEU A 8 20.81 14.16 18.90
CA LEU A 8 20.68 13.33 17.70
C LEU A 8 20.04 14.11 16.54
N LEU A 9 19.02 14.94 16.80
CA LEU A 9 18.39 15.77 15.77
C LEU A 9 19.33 16.88 15.24
N ALA A 10 20.18 17.46 16.10
CA ALA A 10 21.15 18.48 15.68
C ALA A 10 22.31 17.91 14.80
N SER A 11 22.72 16.66 15.06
CA SER A 11 23.76 15.97 14.27
C SER A 11 23.29 15.63 12.85
N VAL A 12 22.04 15.19 12.69
CA VAL A 12 21.47 14.86 11.38
C VAL A 12 21.31 16.11 10.50
N ALA A 13 20.94 17.25 11.09
CA ALA A 13 20.80 18.52 10.37
C ALA A 13 22.13 19.00 9.74
N SER A 14 23.26 18.71 10.36
CA SER A 14 24.57 19.22 9.95
C SER A 14 25.17 18.49 8.73
N LYS A 15 24.71 17.27 8.43
CA LYS A 15 25.17 16.50 7.26
C LYS A 15 24.28 16.64 6.03
N ALA A 16 23.11 17.28 6.15
CA ALA A 16 22.13 17.36 5.07
C ALA A 16 22.28 18.58 4.13
N LEU A 17 23.20 19.51 4.40
CA LEU A 17 23.32 20.76 3.63
C LEU A 17 24.53 20.82 2.67
N ARG A 18 24.91 19.70 2.07
CA ARG A 18 25.77 19.71 0.88
C ARG A 18 25.10 18.93 -0.23
N ILE A 19 24.11 19.57 -0.84
CA ILE A 19 23.57 19.15 -2.13
C ILE A 19 24.64 19.52 -3.17
N PRO A 20 25.37 18.55 -3.78
CA PRO A 20 26.22 18.88 -4.91
C PRO A 20 25.32 19.44 -6.01
N ARG A 21 25.54 20.70 -6.41
CA ARG A 21 24.94 21.26 -7.63
C ARG A 21 25.57 20.57 -8.83
N THR A 22 25.08 19.41 -9.19
CA THR A 22 25.32 18.85 -10.52
C THR A 22 24.48 19.66 -11.49
N ALA A 23 25.13 20.32 -12.46
CA ALA A 23 24.42 20.97 -13.54
C ALA A 23 23.50 19.92 -14.21
N PRO A 24 22.22 20.23 -14.48
CA PRO A 24 21.39 19.31 -15.23
C PRO A 24 22.00 19.19 -16.63
N LYS A 25 22.61 18.04 -16.92
CA LYS A 25 22.85 17.67 -18.31
C LYS A 25 21.46 17.52 -18.91
N ALA A 26 21.06 18.51 -19.70
CA ALA A 26 19.84 18.43 -20.48
C ALA A 26 19.97 17.25 -21.45
N SER A 27 19.49 16.07 -21.06
CA SER A 27 19.43 14.90 -21.93
C SER A 27 18.23 15.06 -22.86
N ARG A 28 18.38 15.89 -23.89
CA ARG A 28 17.54 15.81 -25.08
C ARG A 28 18.21 14.86 -26.04
N SER A 29 17.81 13.59 -26.06
CA SER A 29 18.07 12.68 -27.18
C SER A 29 17.20 11.43 -27.05
N PHE A 30 16.10 11.38 -27.80
CA PHE A 30 15.46 10.12 -28.21
C PHE A 30 16.31 9.49 -29.32
N ALA A 31 17.54 9.08 -28.99
CA ALA A 31 18.43 8.40 -29.92
C ALA A 31 18.32 6.89 -29.66
N HIS A 32 17.93 6.13 -30.69
CA HIS A 32 17.75 4.69 -30.62
C HIS A 32 19.10 3.96 -30.49
N GLY A 33 19.60 3.81 -29.26
CA GLY A 33 20.79 3.02 -28.92
C GLY A 33 20.54 2.18 -27.67
N GLY A 34 20.76 0.86 -27.76
CA GLY A 34 20.29 -0.11 -26.76
C GLY A 34 20.92 -0.03 -25.37
N ALA A 35 22.14 0.50 -25.24
CA ALA A 35 22.81 0.61 -23.93
C ALA A 35 22.30 1.82 -23.13
N ASP A 36 22.32 3.02 -23.72
CA ASP A 36 21.91 4.27 -23.07
C ASP A 36 20.40 4.28 -22.73
N GLU A 37 19.57 3.69 -23.60
CA GLU A 37 18.13 3.53 -23.36
C GLU A 37 17.86 2.56 -22.20
N SER A 38 18.63 1.47 -22.10
CA SER A 38 18.47 0.50 -20.99
C SER A 38 18.83 1.13 -19.63
N ASP A 39 19.84 1.99 -19.60
CA ASP A 39 20.23 2.70 -18.37
C ASP A 39 19.22 3.77 -17.97
N PHE A 40 18.55 4.42 -18.93
CA PHE A 40 17.42 5.30 -18.65
C PHE A 40 16.28 4.54 -17.96
N TRP A 41 15.82 3.42 -18.53
CA TRP A 41 14.72 2.65 -17.95
C TRP A 41 15.07 2.02 -16.61
N LYS A 42 16.32 1.57 -16.42
CA LYS A 42 16.80 1.09 -15.11
C LYS A 42 16.68 2.17 -14.04
N ASN A 43 17.09 3.40 -14.34
CA ASN A 43 16.98 4.52 -13.40
C ASN A 43 15.52 4.90 -13.12
N VAL A 44 14.66 4.88 -14.15
CA VAL A 44 13.21 5.10 -13.99
C VAL A 44 12.59 4.02 -13.10
N SER A 45 12.90 2.75 -13.31
CA SER A 45 12.41 1.64 -12.48
C SER A 45 12.90 1.73 -11.04
N LEU A 46 14.17 2.11 -10.81
CA LEU A 46 14.69 2.36 -9.47
C LEU A 46 13.95 3.51 -8.77
N GLY A 47 13.62 4.58 -9.50
CA GLY A 47 12.75 5.65 -8.99
C GLY A 47 11.34 5.16 -8.68
N GLY A 48 10.76 4.31 -9.54
CA GLY A 48 9.47 3.67 -9.32
C GLY A 48 9.44 2.80 -8.06
N LEU A 49 10.52 2.09 -7.75
CA LEU A 49 10.63 1.29 -6.54
C LEU A 49 10.56 2.14 -5.27
N VAL A 50 11.17 3.33 -5.27
CA VAL A 50 11.06 4.28 -4.16
C VAL A 50 9.62 4.77 -4.01
N LEU A 51 8.94 5.11 -5.12
CA LEU A 51 7.55 5.53 -5.10
C LEU A 51 6.63 4.44 -4.55
N VAL A 52 6.77 3.20 -5.02
CA VAL A 52 6.01 2.04 -4.52
C VAL A 52 6.30 1.79 -3.04
N GLY A 53 7.55 1.97 -2.58
CA GLY A 53 7.89 1.85 -1.16
C GLY A 53 7.16 2.88 -0.29
N VAL A 54 7.10 4.15 -0.73
CA VAL A 54 6.39 5.21 -0.01
C VAL A 54 4.88 4.97 0.03
N VAL A 55 4.27 4.68 -1.13
CA VAL A 55 2.83 4.39 -1.21
C VAL A 55 2.50 3.11 -0.43
N GLY A 56 3.34 2.08 -0.52
CA GLY A 56 3.16 0.84 0.23
C GLY A 56 3.21 1.03 1.73
N ALA A 57 4.12 1.87 2.24
CA ALA A 57 4.16 2.20 3.67
C ALA A 57 2.93 3.00 4.12
N TRP A 58 2.43 3.90 3.26
CA TRP A 58 1.20 4.64 3.51
C TRP A 58 -0.03 3.73 3.57
N GLU A 59 -0.20 2.88 2.55
CA GLU A 59 -1.27 1.88 2.48
C GLU A 59 -1.19 0.89 3.63
N TYR A 60 0.02 0.47 4.03
CA TYR A 60 0.20 -0.39 5.21
C TYR A 60 -0.35 0.28 6.47
N LYS A 61 -0.03 1.55 6.70
CA LYS A 61 -0.55 2.33 7.84
C LYS A 61 -2.08 2.42 7.78
N VAL A 62 -2.65 2.76 6.62
CA VAL A 62 -4.10 2.85 6.42
C VAL A 62 -4.77 1.49 6.65
N HIS A 63 -4.18 0.41 6.15
CA HIS A 63 -4.71 -0.94 6.32
C HIS A 63 -4.70 -1.38 7.78
N MET A 64 -3.63 -1.07 8.54
CA MET A 64 -3.58 -1.35 9.97
C MET A 64 -4.66 -0.57 10.73
N ASP A 65 -4.92 0.69 10.37
CA ASP A 65 -6.00 1.47 10.99
C ASP A 65 -7.38 0.84 10.70
N HIS A 66 -7.62 0.35 9.48
CA HIS A 66 -8.88 -0.33 9.10
C HIS A 66 -9.09 -1.72 9.72
N HIS A 67 -8.04 -2.44 10.11
CA HIS A 67 -8.17 -3.72 10.82
C HIS A 67 -8.55 -3.54 12.30
N ASN A 68 -8.24 -2.38 12.89
CA ASN A 68 -8.53 -2.11 14.30
C ASN A 68 -9.91 -1.50 14.52
N ASP A 69 -10.53 -0.95 13.48
CA ASP A 69 -11.93 -0.52 13.52
C ASP A 69 -12.79 -1.77 13.24
N PRO A 70 -13.75 -2.14 14.10
CA PRO A 70 -14.73 -3.15 13.72
C PRO A 70 -15.35 -2.69 12.40
N HIS A 71 -15.17 -3.47 11.32
CA HIS A 71 -15.86 -3.22 10.07
C HIS A 71 -17.32 -2.99 10.43
N MET A 72 -17.79 -1.76 10.21
CA MET A 72 -19.19 -1.40 10.37
C MET A 72 -19.93 -2.09 9.23
N ASP A 73 -20.03 -3.41 9.30
CA ASP A 73 -21.00 -4.14 8.55
C ASP A 73 -22.32 -3.59 9.07
N PRO A 74 -23.11 -2.86 8.24
CA PRO A 74 -24.50 -2.63 8.61
C PRO A 74 -25.02 -4.03 8.92
N ALA A 75 -25.46 -4.25 10.16
CA ALA A 75 -25.86 -5.56 10.67
C ALA A 75 -26.52 -6.32 9.52
N LYS A 76 -26.08 -7.54 9.17
CA LYS A 76 -26.33 -8.21 7.86
C LYS A 76 -27.79 -8.15 7.35
N ASN A 77 -28.74 -7.77 8.23
CA ASN A 77 -30.17 -7.62 8.03
C ASN A 77 -30.72 -6.17 8.19
N THR A 78 -29.89 -5.12 8.14
CA THR A 78 -30.33 -3.73 8.41
C THR A 78 -31.35 -3.26 7.39
N PHE A 79 -31.22 -3.72 6.15
CA PHE A 79 -32.19 -3.47 5.09
C PHE A 79 -32.45 -4.75 4.28
N PRO A 80 -33.68 -4.96 3.79
CA PRO A 80 -34.10 -6.21 3.13
C PRO A 80 -33.41 -6.48 1.78
N TYR A 81 -32.73 -5.48 1.20
CA TYR A 81 -31.95 -5.63 -0.02
C TYR A 81 -30.48 -5.99 0.26
N ILE A 82 -30.00 -5.80 1.49
CA ILE A 82 -28.65 -6.20 1.89
C ILE A 82 -28.73 -7.70 2.19
N HIS A 83 -27.90 -8.49 1.51
CA HIS A 83 -27.89 -9.96 1.62
C HIS A 83 -29.13 -10.69 1.06
N ILE A 84 -29.77 -10.16 0.01
CA ILE A 84 -30.86 -10.88 -0.66
C ILE A 84 -30.36 -12.14 -1.38
N ARG A 85 -31.07 -13.26 -1.17
CA ARG A 85 -30.79 -14.57 -1.78
C ARG A 85 -32.01 -15.17 -2.43
N ASN A 86 -31.99 -15.28 -3.76
CA ASN A 86 -33.01 -16.04 -4.50
C ASN A 86 -32.66 -17.54 -4.60
N LYS A 87 -31.38 -17.88 -4.53
CA LYS A 87 -30.86 -19.25 -4.60
C LYS A 87 -29.61 -19.37 -3.75
N GLN A 88 -29.49 -20.53 -3.10
CA GLN A 88 -28.29 -20.94 -2.36
C GLN A 88 -27.10 -21.14 -3.30
N TYR A 89 -25.91 -20.82 -2.79
CA TYR A 89 -24.67 -21.04 -3.50
C TYR A 89 -24.32 -22.51 -3.68
N PRO A 90 -23.48 -22.86 -4.69
CA PRO A 90 -23.16 -24.25 -5.00
C PRO A 90 -22.13 -24.89 -4.05
N TRP A 91 -21.65 -24.20 -3.02
CA TRP A 91 -20.70 -24.73 -2.03
C TRP A 91 -21.40 -25.12 -0.72
N SER A 92 -20.64 -25.75 0.20
CA SER A 92 -21.18 -26.33 1.43
C SER A 92 -21.91 -25.32 2.32
N CYS A 93 -21.42 -24.08 2.38
CA CYS A 93 -22.01 -22.97 3.13
C CYS A 93 -22.89 -22.09 2.21
N GLY A 94 -24.10 -22.54 1.90
CA GLY A 94 -24.96 -21.97 0.85
C GLY A 94 -25.23 -20.45 0.94
N ASP A 95 -25.19 -19.87 2.15
CA ASP A 95 -25.48 -18.44 2.37
C ASP A 95 -24.22 -17.55 2.37
N CYS A 96 -23.03 -18.12 2.59
CA CYS A 96 -21.77 -17.37 2.66
C CYS A 96 -21.23 -17.03 1.28
N ASN A 97 -20.81 -15.80 1.01
CA ASN A 97 -20.11 -15.44 -0.24
C ASN A 97 -18.71 -16.07 -0.33
N LEU A 98 -18.16 -16.20 -1.55
CA LEU A 98 -16.82 -16.76 -1.76
C LEU A 98 -15.71 -16.04 -0.95
N PHE A 99 -15.81 -14.71 -0.81
CA PHE A 99 -14.82 -13.87 -0.13
C PHE A 99 -15.26 -13.37 1.25
N ASP A 100 -16.31 -13.97 1.83
CA ASP A 100 -16.79 -13.62 3.17
C ASP A 100 -16.16 -14.55 4.21
N SER A 101 -14.92 -14.23 4.61
CA SER A 101 -14.14 -15.07 5.52
C SER A 101 -14.81 -15.26 6.87
N GLU A 102 -15.54 -14.27 7.38
CA GLU A 102 -16.22 -14.36 8.67
C GLU A 102 -17.41 -15.33 8.59
N CYS A 103 -18.23 -15.24 7.55
CA CYS A 103 -19.31 -16.22 7.34
C CYS A 103 -18.76 -17.64 7.15
N TRP A 104 -17.64 -17.80 6.43
CA TRP A 104 -17.00 -19.11 6.29
C TRP A 104 -16.50 -19.67 7.62
N LYS A 105 -15.96 -18.84 8.51
CA LYS A 105 -15.57 -19.25 9.87
C LYS A 105 -16.79 -19.65 10.70
N GLU A 106 -17.88 -18.90 10.64
CA GLU A 106 -19.14 -19.23 11.35
C GLU A 106 -19.75 -20.54 10.84
N CYS A 107 -19.76 -20.75 9.52
CA CYS A 107 -20.36 -21.94 8.93
C CYS A 107 -19.49 -23.21 9.08
N LYS A 108 -18.16 -23.09 8.97
CA LYS A 108 -17.23 -24.22 9.12
C LYS A 108 -16.75 -24.42 10.56
N GLY A 109 -16.97 -23.42 11.42
CA GLY A 109 -16.61 -23.43 12.83
C GLY A 109 -17.66 -24.18 13.65
N ASN A 110 -17.57 -25.50 13.59
CA ASN A 110 -17.92 -26.38 14.69
C ASN A 110 -16.82 -27.42 14.86
#